data_AF-D2HLT2-F1
#
_entry.id   AF-D2HLT2-F1
#
_cell.length_a   1.000
_cell.length_b   1.000
_cell.length_c   1.000
_cell.angle_alpha   90.00
_cell.angle_beta   90.00
_cell.angle_gamma   90.00
#
_symmetry.space_group_name_H-M   'P 1'
#
loop_
_entity.id
_entity.type
_entity.pdbx_description
1 polymer ?
#
loop_
_entity_poly.entity_id
_entity_poly.type
_entity_poly.pdbx_seq_one_letter_code
_entity_poly.pdbx_strand_id
1 'polypeptide(L)'
;LIGNGPSGICLSYMLSGYRPYLSSEAMHPNTILHSKLEEARHLSIVDQDLEYLSEGLEGRSSNPVAVLFDTLLHPDADFGYDYPSVLHWKLEQHHYIPHLVLGKGPPGGAWHNMEGSMLTISFGNWMELPGLKFKDWVSSKRRNLKGDRVMPEEIARYYKHYVKVMGLQKNFRENTYITSVSRLYRDHQDGDDGQDRNISTQHLQIEKSTFIKRNWEIRGYQRIADGSHVPFCLFAENVALATGTLDSPAHLDIEGEDFPFVFHSMPEFGAAISQGKLRGKVDPVLIVGSGLTAADAVLCAYNNNIPVIHVFRRRVTDPSLIFKQLPKKLYPEYHKVYHMMCTQSYSVDSNLLSDYTSFPEHHVLSFTSDMKCILQSLSGLKKIFKLSAAVVLIGSHPNLSFLKEQGCYLGHNSSQPITCKSNPVEIDAYTYECVKEANLFALGPLVGDNFVRFLKGGALGVTCCLATRQKKKHLFVERGGGDGIA
;
A
#
# COMPACT_ATOMS: atom_id res chain seq x y z
N LEU A 1 -6.99 0.28 12.48
CA LEU A 1 -6.37 0.43 11.15
C LEU A 1 -4.93 -0.02 11.27
N ILE A 2 -4.53 -1.05 10.51
CA ILE A 2 -3.17 -1.59 10.54
C ILE A 2 -2.45 -1.08 9.29
N GLY A 3 -1.46 -0.20 9.50
CA GLY A 3 -0.74 0.52 8.45
C GLY A 3 -1.03 2.02 8.48
N ASN A 4 0.02 2.83 8.46
CA ASN A 4 -0.03 4.29 8.51
C ASN A 4 0.51 4.96 7.23
N GLY A 5 0.48 4.22 6.11
CA GLY A 5 0.69 4.75 4.77
C GLY A 5 -0.50 5.58 4.26
N PRO A 6 -0.47 6.03 3.00
CA PRO A 6 -1.50 6.90 2.43
C PRO A 6 -2.93 6.32 2.51
N SER A 7 -3.12 5.00 2.36
CA SER A 7 -4.43 4.35 2.56
C SER A 7 -4.97 4.54 3.99
N GLY A 8 -4.12 4.26 5.00
CA GLY A 8 -4.50 4.41 6.40
C GLY A 8 -4.72 5.87 6.80
N ILE A 9 -3.94 6.80 6.24
CA ILE A 9 -4.12 8.24 6.47
C ILE A 9 -5.43 8.73 5.86
N CYS A 10 -5.72 8.35 4.61
CA CYS A 10 -6.96 8.76 3.93
C CYS A 10 -8.20 8.22 4.66
N LEU A 11 -8.17 6.97 5.12
CA LEU A 11 -9.25 6.42 5.93
C LEU A 11 -9.38 7.16 7.27
N SER A 12 -8.27 7.39 7.98
CA SER A 12 -8.30 8.13 9.25
C SER A 12 -8.85 9.55 9.09
N TYR A 13 -8.58 10.22 7.97
CA TYR A 13 -9.13 11.53 7.63
C TYR A 13 -10.66 11.49 7.56
N MET A 14 -11.24 10.57 6.77
CA MET A 14 -12.70 10.46 6.65
C MET A 14 -13.37 9.97 7.94
N LEU A 15 -12.77 9.00 8.65
CA LEU A 15 -13.26 8.55 9.96
C LEU A 15 -13.16 9.63 11.04
N SER A 16 -12.32 10.65 10.85
CA SER A 16 -12.22 11.79 11.76
C SER A 16 -13.35 12.82 11.57
N GLY A 17 -14.33 12.54 10.69
CA GLY A 17 -15.49 13.39 10.44
C GLY A 17 -15.37 14.29 9.22
N TYR A 18 -14.29 14.19 8.44
CA TYR A 18 -14.20 14.92 7.17
C TYR A 18 -15.11 14.26 6.12
N ARG A 19 -15.95 15.07 5.48
CA ARG A 19 -16.97 14.65 4.51
C ARG A 19 -16.81 15.39 3.18
N PRO A 20 -16.74 14.66 2.05
CA PRO A 20 -16.70 15.26 0.72
C PRO A 20 -18.11 15.59 0.25
N TYR A 21 -18.28 16.77 -0.35
CA TYR A 21 -19.51 17.24 -0.96
C TYR A 21 -19.21 17.80 -2.36
N LEU A 22 -20.18 17.74 -3.27
CA LEU A 22 -20.07 18.41 -4.56
C LEU A 22 -19.94 19.93 -4.34
N SER A 23 -18.89 20.53 -4.88
CA SER A 23 -18.65 21.98 -4.79
C SER A 23 -19.75 22.76 -5.51
N SER A 24 -20.18 23.88 -4.90
CA SER A 24 -21.27 24.73 -5.40
C SER A 24 -21.03 25.21 -6.84
N GLU A 25 -19.75 25.42 -7.20
CA GLU A 25 -19.31 26.01 -8.46
C GLU A 25 -18.72 24.97 -9.43
N ALA A 26 -18.57 23.71 -9.00
CA ALA A 26 -17.92 22.70 -9.83
C ALA A 26 -18.91 22.04 -10.80
N MET A 27 -18.49 21.93 -12.05
CA MET A 27 -19.14 21.10 -13.06
C MET A 27 -18.19 19.97 -13.44
N HIS A 28 -18.67 18.73 -13.34
CA HIS A 28 -17.89 17.58 -13.71
C HIS A 28 -17.90 17.39 -15.25
N PRO A 29 -16.77 17.13 -15.91
CA PRO A 29 -16.70 17.02 -17.38
C PRO A 29 -17.53 15.86 -17.95
N ASN A 30 -17.63 14.74 -17.21
CA ASN A 30 -18.60 13.69 -17.51
C ASN A 30 -20.02 14.17 -17.11
N THR A 31 -20.85 14.47 -18.12
CA THR A 31 -22.20 15.02 -17.95
C THR A 31 -23.18 14.05 -17.29
N ILE A 32 -23.04 12.75 -17.52
CA ILE A 32 -23.86 11.71 -16.89
C ILE A 32 -23.56 11.69 -15.39
N LEU A 33 -22.29 11.55 -15.01
CA LEU A 33 -21.87 11.59 -13.61
C LEU A 33 -22.28 12.91 -12.94
N HIS A 34 -22.13 14.04 -13.64
CA HIS A 34 -22.56 15.34 -13.12
C HIS A 34 -24.05 15.35 -12.77
N SER A 35 -24.92 14.87 -13.68
CA SER A 35 -26.37 14.77 -13.45
C SER A 35 -26.68 13.92 -12.21
N LYS A 36 -26.04 12.75 -12.07
CA LYS A 36 -26.23 11.86 -10.91
C LYS A 36 -25.85 12.54 -9.59
N LEU A 37 -24.75 13.30 -9.58
CA LEU A 37 -24.31 14.02 -8.38
C LEU A 37 -25.25 15.18 -8.01
N GLU A 38 -25.89 15.81 -8.99
CA GLU A 38 -26.86 16.90 -8.73
C GLU A 38 -28.14 16.39 -8.05
N GLU A 39 -28.61 15.18 -8.39
CA GLU A 39 -29.81 14.57 -7.79
C GLU A 39 -29.74 14.52 -6.25
N ALA A 40 -28.54 14.30 -5.70
CA ALA A 40 -28.29 14.19 -4.27
C ALA A 40 -27.27 15.22 -3.76
N ARG A 41 -27.16 16.40 -4.38
CA ARG A 41 -26.17 17.46 -4.06
C ARG A 41 -26.09 17.83 -2.56
N HIS A 42 -27.23 17.75 -1.87
CA HIS A 42 -27.36 18.10 -0.46
C HIS A 42 -26.70 17.07 0.48
N LEU A 43 -26.38 15.87 -0.02
CA LEU A 43 -25.72 14.80 0.73
C LEU A 43 -24.22 14.78 0.48
N SER A 44 -23.45 14.37 1.49
CA SER A 44 -22.04 14.02 1.29
C SER A 44 -21.95 12.81 0.35
N ILE A 45 -20.88 12.69 -0.43
CA ILE A 45 -20.61 11.49 -1.25
C ILE A 45 -20.59 10.22 -0.38
N VAL A 46 -20.20 10.32 0.90
CA VAL A 46 -20.24 9.19 1.86
C VAL A 46 -21.66 8.66 2.10
N ASP A 47 -22.67 9.52 1.94
CA ASP A 47 -24.08 9.21 2.19
C ASP A 47 -24.89 8.99 0.91
N GLN A 48 -24.24 9.00 -0.26
CA GLN A 48 -24.84 8.71 -1.56
C GLN A 48 -24.63 7.25 -1.96
N ASP A 49 -25.37 6.81 -2.96
CA ASP A 49 -25.22 5.47 -3.53
C ASP A 49 -23.96 5.39 -4.40
N LEU A 50 -22.91 4.76 -3.87
CA LEU A 50 -21.63 4.62 -4.57
C LEU A 50 -21.73 3.70 -5.79
N GLU A 51 -22.63 2.72 -5.79
CA GLU A 51 -22.83 1.84 -6.94
C GLU A 51 -23.44 2.63 -8.10
N TYR A 52 -24.53 3.36 -7.82
CA TYR A 52 -25.18 4.22 -8.80
C TYR A 52 -24.23 5.28 -9.38
N LEU A 53 -23.43 5.94 -8.54
CA LEU A 53 -22.46 6.94 -8.99
C LEU A 53 -21.32 6.34 -9.83
N SER A 54 -20.95 5.09 -9.57
CA SER A 54 -19.85 4.42 -10.27
C SER A 54 -20.24 3.85 -11.65
N GLU A 55 -21.53 3.69 -11.95
CA GLU A 55 -21.97 3.06 -13.21
C GLU A 55 -21.42 3.78 -14.45
N GLY A 56 -20.85 2.99 -15.37
CA GLY A 56 -20.35 3.49 -16.65
C GLY A 56 -19.03 4.27 -16.57
N LEU A 57 -18.39 4.33 -15.40
CA LEU A 57 -17.06 4.90 -15.26
C LEU A 57 -15.98 3.87 -15.62
N GLU A 58 -15.02 4.31 -16.43
CA GLU A 58 -13.85 3.53 -16.81
C GLU A 58 -12.59 4.17 -16.24
N GLY A 59 -11.61 3.35 -15.85
CA GLY A 59 -10.35 3.84 -15.28
C GLY A 59 -9.32 2.73 -15.12
N ARG A 60 -8.17 3.08 -14.53
CA ARG A 60 -7.03 2.16 -14.36
C ARG A 60 -7.05 1.32 -13.08
N SER A 61 -8.15 1.37 -12.32
CA SER A 61 -8.39 0.47 -11.18
C SER A 61 -9.52 -0.50 -11.52
N SER A 62 -9.45 -1.71 -10.99
CA SER A 62 -10.55 -2.68 -11.05
C SER A 62 -11.65 -2.39 -10.03
N ASN A 63 -11.44 -1.48 -9.08
CA ASN A 63 -12.39 -1.16 -8.03
C ASN A 63 -13.24 0.06 -8.43
N PRO A 64 -14.57 -0.07 -8.57
CA PRO A 64 -15.45 0.99 -9.09
C PRO A 64 -15.45 2.26 -8.21
N VAL A 65 -15.37 2.12 -6.88
CA VAL A 65 -15.30 3.28 -5.97
C VAL A 65 -13.95 3.99 -6.09
N ALA A 66 -12.88 3.27 -6.42
CA ALA A 66 -11.57 3.90 -6.69
C ALA A 66 -11.63 4.74 -7.96
N VAL A 67 -12.26 4.23 -9.03
CA VAL A 67 -12.45 4.98 -10.28
C VAL A 67 -13.35 6.19 -10.07
N LEU A 68 -14.48 6.03 -9.37
CA LEU A 68 -15.39 7.14 -9.04
C LEU A 68 -14.65 8.23 -8.26
N PHE A 69 -13.99 7.85 -7.18
CA PHE A 69 -13.39 8.86 -6.30
C PHE A 69 -12.18 9.54 -6.93
N ASP A 70 -11.42 8.81 -7.75
CA ASP A 70 -10.38 9.37 -8.60
C ASP A 70 -10.94 10.42 -9.57
N THR A 71 -12.01 10.07 -10.29
CA THR A 71 -12.69 10.96 -11.26
C THR A 71 -13.23 12.23 -10.59
N LEU A 72 -13.68 12.17 -9.33
CA LEU A 72 -14.13 13.35 -8.58
C LEU A 72 -12.97 14.22 -8.06
N LEU A 73 -11.83 13.63 -7.72
CA LEU A 73 -10.65 14.33 -7.21
C LEU A 73 -9.80 14.92 -8.33
N HIS A 74 -9.68 14.20 -9.43
CA HIS A 74 -8.79 14.47 -10.56
C HIS A 74 -9.51 14.16 -11.89
N PRO A 75 -10.53 14.97 -12.28
CA PRO A 75 -11.30 14.72 -13.49
C PRO A 75 -10.42 14.62 -14.74
N ASP A 76 -10.67 13.61 -15.58
CA ASP A 76 -9.95 13.32 -16.82
C ASP A 76 -8.41 13.22 -16.71
N ALA A 77 -7.89 12.90 -15.52
CA ALA A 77 -6.44 12.79 -15.29
C ALA A 77 -5.77 11.72 -16.15
N ASP A 78 -6.49 10.65 -16.53
CA ASP A 78 -5.97 9.61 -17.42
C ASP A 78 -5.79 10.07 -18.87
N PHE A 79 -6.50 11.14 -19.27
CA PHE A 79 -6.34 11.82 -20.56
C PHE A 79 -5.29 12.95 -20.50
N GLY A 80 -4.67 13.17 -19.34
CA GLY A 80 -3.62 14.17 -19.14
C GLY A 80 -4.12 15.58 -18.81
N TYR A 81 -5.40 15.75 -18.48
CA TYR A 81 -5.92 17.01 -17.97
C TYR A 81 -5.59 17.20 -16.48
N ASP A 82 -5.50 18.46 -16.06
CA ASP A 82 -5.26 18.87 -14.67
C ASP A 82 -6.44 19.71 -14.16
N TYR A 83 -7.65 19.14 -14.26
CA TYR A 83 -8.84 19.81 -13.73
C TYR A 83 -8.84 19.81 -12.20
N PRO A 84 -9.36 20.88 -11.56
CA PRO A 84 -9.51 20.89 -10.11
C PRO A 84 -10.53 19.83 -9.67
N SER A 85 -10.37 19.34 -8.44
CA SER A 85 -11.38 18.49 -7.81
C SER A 85 -12.75 19.17 -7.81
N VAL A 86 -13.80 18.40 -8.09
CA VAL A 86 -15.19 18.85 -7.96
C VAL A 86 -15.70 18.78 -6.51
N LEU A 87 -14.87 18.34 -5.58
CA LEU A 87 -15.24 18.13 -4.18
C LEU A 87 -14.76 19.27 -3.28
N HIS A 88 -15.61 19.66 -2.35
CA HIS A 88 -15.23 20.46 -1.18
C HIS A 88 -15.36 19.61 0.09
N TRP A 89 -14.49 19.86 1.06
CA TRP A 89 -14.39 19.08 2.28
C TRP A 89 -14.93 19.86 3.46
N LYS A 90 -15.80 19.24 4.25
CA LYS A 90 -16.34 19.79 5.50
C LYS A 90 -15.96 18.88 6.66
N LEU A 91 -15.60 19.48 7.80
CA LEU A 91 -15.37 18.74 9.04
C LEU A 91 -16.65 18.71 9.87
N GLU A 92 -17.21 17.52 10.02
CA GLU A 92 -18.47 17.29 10.73
C GLU A 92 -18.22 16.38 11.92
N GLN A 93 -18.02 16.97 13.10
CA GLN A 93 -17.58 16.25 14.30
C GLN A 93 -18.55 15.13 14.74
N HIS A 94 -19.84 15.28 14.45
CA HIS A 94 -20.85 14.27 14.77
C HIS A 94 -20.73 12.99 13.92
N HIS A 95 -19.94 13.03 12.84
CA HIS A 95 -19.59 11.89 12.00
C HIS A 95 -18.27 11.22 12.39
N TYR A 96 -17.66 11.61 13.52
CA TYR A 96 -16.45 10.98 14.04
C TYR A 96 -16.69 9.52 14.41
N ILE A 97 -15.86 8.62 13.86
CA ILE A 97 -15.83 7.20 14.21
C ILE A 97 -14.54 6.96 15.00
N PRO A 98 -14.61 6.56 16.28
CA PRO A 98 -13.42 6.28 17.09
C PRO A 98 -12.53 5.21 16.44
N HIS A 99 -11.23 5.52 16.28
CA HIS A 99 -10.31 4.64 15.60
C HIS A 99 -8.86 4.84 16.04
N LEU A 100 -8.04 3.82 15.80
CA LEU A 100 -6.59 3.82 15.99
C LEU A 100 -5.87 3.39 14.71
N VAL A 101 -4.82 4.11 14.35
CA VAL A 101 -3.89 3.81 13.25
C VAL A 101 -2.58 3.31 13.85
N LEU A 102 -2.21 2.07 13.55
CA LEU A 102 -1.02 1.42 14.08
C LEU A 102 0.00 1.27 12.95
N GLY A 103 1.22 1.80 13.12
CA GLY A 103 2.26 1.74 12.09
C GLY A 103 3.67 1.61 12.65
N LYS A 104 4.55 0.96 11.87
CA LYS A 104 5.93 0.65 12.26
C LYS A 104 6.84 1.88 12.36
N GLY A 105 6.47 3.00 11.74
CA GLY A 105 7.25 4.23 11.71
C GLY A 105 6.35 5.48 11.66
N PRO A 106 6.86 6.63 11.19
CA PRO A 106 6.06 7.86 11.07
C PRO A 106 4.97 7.74 9.99
N PRO A 107 3.93 8.60 10.01
CA PRO A 107 2.91 8.63 8.97
C PRO A 107 3.53 8.84 7.58
N GLY A 108 3.09 8.03 6.64
CA GLY A 108 3.66 7.92 5.29
C GLY A 108 4.07 6.50 4.93
N GLY A 109 4.25 5.61 5.91
CA GLY A 109 4.52 4.18 5.65
C GLY A 109 5.79 3.98 4.80
N ALA A 110 5.69 3.17 3.75
CA ALA A 110 6.84 2.78 2.92
C ALA A 110 7.60 3.95 2.26
N TRP A 111 6.97 5.13 2.14
CA TRP A 111 7.62 6.33 1.58
C TRP A 111 8.85 6.80 2.39
N HIS A 112 8.93 6.46 3.69
CA HIS A 112 10.11 6.74 4.51
C HIS A 112 11.31 5.83 4.20
N ASN A 113 11.07 4.68 3.57
CA ASN A 113 12.12 3.70 3.24
C ASN A 113 12.54 3.78 1.76
N MET A 114 11.93 4.68 0.99
CA MET A 114 12.32 4.93 -0.40
C MET A 114 13.42 5.99 -0.42
N GLU A 115 14.67 5.55 -0.33
CA GLU A 115 15.85 6.43 -0.37
C GLU A 115 16.34 6.69 -1.80
N GLY A 116 17.08 7.78 -1.98
CA GLY A 116 17.87 8.06 -3.19
C GLY A 116 17.40 9.26 -3.99
N SER A 117 18.13 9.58 -5.07
CA SER A 117 17.88 10.68 -6.01
C SER A 117 16.81 10.35 -7.08
N MET A 118 15.98 9.33 -6.84
CA MET A 118 14.96 8.86 -7.77
C MET A 118 13.64 9.57 -7.55
N LEU A 119 12.98 9.92 -8.65
CA LEU A 119 11.69 10.59 -8.64
C LEU A 119 10.56 9.56 -8.59
N THR A 120 9.40 9.97 -8.09
CA THR A 120 8.15 9.22 -8.21
C THR A 120 7.87 8.85 -9.67
N ILE A 121 7.16 7.75 -9.89
CA ILE A 121 6.60 7.46 -11.21
C ILE A 121 5.42 8.39 -11.47
N SER A 122 4.47 8.45 -10.55
CA SER A 122 3.31 9.36 -10.64
C SER A 122 3.70 10.82 -10.44
N PHE A 123 2.88 11.72 -10.97
CA PHE A 123 3.00 13.16 -10.72
C PHE A 123 2.66 13.50 -9.28
N GLY A 124 3.24 14.59 -8.76
CA GLY A 124 3.07 15.03 -7.37
C GLY A 124 1.62 15.33 -7.00
N ASN A 125 0.83 15.91 -7.91
CA ASN A 125 -0.61 16.14 -7.71
C ASN A 125 -1.38 14.83 -7.54
N TRP A 126 -0.97 13.73 -8.20
CA TRP A 126 -1.60 12.42 -8.03
C TRP A 126 -1.23 11.73 -6.70
N MET A 127 -0.23 12.25 -5.99
CA MET A 127 0.20 11.77 -4.68
C MET A 127 -0.51 12.48 -3.52
N GLU A 128 -1.34 13.48 -3.82
CA GLU A 128 -1.97 14.27 -2.77
C GLU A 128 -3.13 13.52 -2.09
N LEU A 129 -3.28 13.80 -0.80
CA LEU A 129 -4.37 13.33 0.04
C LEU A 129 -5.48 14.38 0.08
N PRO A 130 -6.74 13.96 0.36
CA PRO A 130 -7.87 14.85 0.21
C PRO A 130 -7.82 16.10 1.12
N GLY A 131 -8.30 17.24 0.65
CA GLY A 131 -8.35 18.47 1.45
C GLY A 131 -7.02 19.22 1.61
N LEU A 132 -5.88 18.70 1.17
CA LEU A 132 -4.62 19.46 1.09
C LEU A 132 -3.88 19.16 -0.20
N LYS A 133 -3.91 20.10 -1.14
CA LYS A 133 -3.20 19.94 -2.40
C LYS A 133 -1.69 19.88 -2.18
N PHE A 134 -1.02 19.00 -2.91
CA PHE A 134 0.43 18.84 -2.78
C PHE A 134 1.17 20.10 -3.23
N LYS A 135 0.71 20.73 -4.34
CA LYS A 135 1.29 21.97 -4.88
C LYS A 135 1.23 23.13 -3.88
N ASP A 136 0.09 23.32 -3.23
CA ASP A 136 -0.09 24.38 -2.24
C ASP A 136 0.84 24.17 -1.02
N TRP A 137 0.98 22.91 -0.59
CA TRP A 137 1.92 22.55 0.48
C TRP A 137 3.37 22.86 0.10
N VAL A 138 3.81 22.50 -1.10
CA VAL A 138 5.17 22.79 -1.60
C VAL A 138 5.42 24.30 -1.67
N SER A 139 4.50 25.05 -2.27
CA SER A 139 4.61 26.50 -2.41
C SER A 139 4.70 27.20 -1.06
N SER A 140 3.93 26.74 -0.05
CA SER A 140 3.99 27.27 1.32
C SER A 140 5.36 27.09 1.99
N LYS A 141 6.14 26.10 1.54
CA LYS A 141 7.49 25.80 2.06
C LYS A 141 8.61 26.48 1.26
N ARG A 142 8.29 27.37 0.30
CA ARG A 142 9.25 28.04 -0.61
C ARG A 142 10.17 27.05 -1.34
N ARG A 143 9.66 25.85 -1.63
CA ARG A 143 10.38 24.82 -2.38
C ARG A 143 10.01 24.97 -3.85
N ASN A 144 10.99 25.23 -4.71
CA ASN A 144 10.78 25.23 -6.16
C ASN A 144 10.98 23.80 -6.68
N LEU A 145 9.89 23.07 -6.90
CA LEU A 145 9.96 21.79 -7.59
C LEU A 145 10.30 22.02 -9.07
N LYS A 146 11.38 21.38 -9.53
CA LYS A 146 11.74 21.35 -10.94
C LYS A 146 11.05 20.13 -11.58
N GLY A 147 9.81 20.33 -12.04
CA GLY A 147 9.04 19.31 -12.75
C GLY A 147 7.88 18.70 -11.96
N ASP A 148 7.11 17.84 -12.63
CA ASP A 148 5.84 17.31 -12.12
C ASP A 148 6.02 16.07 -11.22
N ARG A 149 7.17 15.39 -11.31
CA ARG A 149 7.52 14.23 -10.46
C ARG A 149 8.34 14.69 -9.26
N VAL A 150 8.23 13.97 -8.14
CA VAL A 150 8.69 14.44 -6.84
C VAL A 150 9.55 13.37 -6.17
N MET A 151 10.49 13.78 -5.33
CA MET A 151 11.28 12.86 -4.50
C MET A 151 10.39 12.11 -3.49
N PRO A 152 10.56 10.80 -3.27
CA PRO A 152 9.85 10.05 -2.23
C PRO A 152 9.96 10.67 -0.84
N GLU A 153 11.13 11.24 -0.50
CA GLU A 153 11.36 11.95 0.76
C GLU A 153 10.43 13.17 0.94
N GLU A 154 10.14 13.90 -0.13
CA GLU A 154 9.20 15.02 -0.12
C GLU A 154 7.75 14.53 0.10
N ILE A 155 7.39 13.41 -0.51
CA ILE A 155 6.09 12.75 -0.30
C ILE A 155 5.95 12.28 1.17
N ALA A 156 6.99 11.67 1.74
CA ALA A 156 7.01 11.24 3.13
C ALA A 156 6.83 12.43 4.11
N ARG A 157 7.52 13.56 3.83
CA ARG A 157 7.34 14.82 4.57
C ARG A 157 5.92 15.38 4.46
N TYR A 158 5.36 15.36 3.26
CA TYR A 158 4.00 15.80 3.00
C TYR A 158 2.99 14.98 3.83
N TYR A 159 3.05 13.65 3.80
CA TYR A 159 2.13 12.80 4.59
C TYR A 159 2.26 12.99 6.09
N LYS A 160 3.50 13.10 6.60
CA LYS A 160 3.73 13.41 8.02
C LYS A 160 3.12 14.76 8.41
N HIS A 161 3.29 15.78 7.56
CA HIS A 161 2.72 17.10 7.79
C HIS A 161 1.19 17.10 7.65
N TYR A 162 0.63 16.36 6.69
CA TYR A 162 -0.80 16.21 6.47
C TYR A 162 -1.51 15.74 7.75
N VAL A 163 -1.00 14.68 8.38
CA VAL A 163 -1.55 14.14 9.65
C VAL A 163 -1.57 15.21 10.76
N LYS A 164 -0.57 16.09 10.78
CA LYS A 164 -0.51 17.20 11.74
C LYS A 164 -1.53 18.30 11.43
N VAL A 165 -1.56 18.82 10.21
CA VAL A 165 -2.41 19.97 9.85
C VAL A 165 -3.89 19.61 9.77
N MET A 166 -4.22 18.35 9.49
CA MET A 166 -5.59 17.84 9.52
C MET A 166 -6.05 17.38 10.91
N GLY A 167 -5.24 17.59 11.96
CA GLY A 167 -5.63 17.26 13.34
C GLY A 167 -5.79 15.76 13.62
N LEU A 168 -5.14 14.89 12.84
CA LEU A 168 -5.34 13.43 12.91
C LEU A 168 -4.41 12.75 13.94
N GLN A 169 -3.39 13.45 14.43
CA GLN A 169 -2.31 12.88 15.27
C GLN A 169 -2.80 12.04 16.44
N LYS A 170 -3.91 12.44 17.08
CA LYS A 170 -4.48 11.71 18.24
C LYS A 170 -4.81 10.25 17.94
N ASN A 171 -5.12 9.92 16.68
CA ASN A 171 -5.50 8.58 16.25
C ASN A 171 -4.28 7.71 15.88
N PHE A 172 -3.07 8.27 15.77
CA PHE A 172 -1.89 7.55 15.29
C PHE A 172 -1.03 7.02 16.45
N ARG A 173 -0.56 5.78 16.31
CA ARG A 173 0.44 5.16 17.18
C ARG A 173 1.60 4.67 16.31
N GLU A 174 2.71 5.39 16.40
CA GLU A 174 3.95 5.09 15.69
C GLU A 174 4.74 3.99 16.43
N ASN A 175 5.72 3.40 15.75
CA ASN A 175 6.59 2.34 16.28
C ASN A 175 5.81 1.13 16.83
N THR A 176 4.66 0.82 16.23
CA THR A 176 3.76 -0.26 16.66
C THR A 176 3.88 -1.44 15.69
N TYR A 177 4.09 -2.63 16.24
CA TYR A 177 4.28 -3.88 15.50
C TYR A 177 3.21 -4.88 15.90
N ILE A 178 2.41 -5.30 14.93
CA ILE A 178 1.32 -6.27 15.13
C ILE A 178 1.90 -7.68 15.04
N THR A 179 1.56 -8.52 16.01
CA THR A 179 1.99 -9.92 16.08
C THR A 179 0.84 -10.89 15.89
N SER A 180 -0.40 -10.49 16.19
CA SER A 180 -1.57 -11.32 15.95
C SER A 180 -2.84 -10.49 15.73
N VAL A 181 -3.65 -10.90 14.77
CA VAL A 181 -5.03 -10.43 14.56
C VAL A 181 -5.90 -11.67 14.42
N SER A 182 -6.82 -11.86 15.36
CA SER A 182 -7.68 -13.04 15.41
C SER A 182 -9.08 -12.69 15.89
N ARG A 183 -10.04 -13.56 15.60
CA ARG A 183 -11.38 -13.47 16.19
C ARG A 183 -11.38 -14.18 17.54
N LEU A 184 -11.98 -13.52 18.53
CA LEU A 184 -12.37 -14.21 19.75
C LEU A 184 -13.71 -14.94 19.52
N TYR A 185 -13.64 -16.25 19.35
CA TYR A 185 -14.76 -17.13 19.61
C TYR A 185 -14.68 -17.52 21.08
N ARG A 186 -15.46 -16.85 21.94
CA ARG A 186 -15.74 -17.39 23.27
C ARG A 186 -16.90 -18.34 23.12
N ASP A 187 -16.59 -19.64 23.13
CA ASP A 187 -17.61 -20.66 23.29
C ASP A 187 -18.14 -20.59 24.72
N HIS A 188 -19.47 -20.52 24.84
CA HIS A 188 -20.16 -20.74 26.10
C HIS A 188 -20.16 -22.25 26.36
N GLN A 189 -19.03 -22.80 26.80
CA GLN A 189 -18.94 -24.15 27.35
C GLN A 189 -17.60 -24.28 28.09
N ASP A 190 -17.65 -24.04 29.40
CA ASP A 190 -16.85 -24.71 30.42
C ASP A 190 -17.26 -24.12 31.78
N GLY A 191 -18.20 -24.79 32.41
CA GLY A 191 -18.74 -24.36 33.70
C GLY A 191 -19.97 -25.15 34.11
N ASP A 192 -19.95 -26.47 34.00
CA ASP A 192 -20.71 -27.32 34.92
C ASP A 192 -20.06 -28.69 35.05
N ASP A 193 -19.13 -28.80 35.99
CA ASP A 193 -18.90 -30.05 36.72
C ASP A 193 -18.27 -29.69 38.08
N GLY A 194 -19.07 -29.75 39.15
CA GLY A 194 -18.59 -29.69 40.54
C GLY A 194 -19.41 -28.81 41.49
N GLN A 195 -20.49 -29.40 42.03
CA GLN A 195 -21.12 -29.16 43.34
C GLN A 195 -20.57 -28.01 44.21
N ASP A 196 -21.39 -26.98 44.52
CA ASP A 196 -22.05 -26.86 45.84
C ASP A 196 -22.90 -25.58 46.03
N ARG A 197 -24.11 -25.80 46.56
CA ARG A 197 -24.91 -24.96 47.48
C ARG A 197 -25.62 -23.67 46.99
N ASN A 198 -26.91 -23.86 46.72
CA ASN A 198 -28.08 -23.11 47.24
C ASN A 198 -27.88 -21.64 47.63
N ILE A 199 -28.20 -20.71 46.73
CA ILE A 199 -28.95 -19.48 47.07
C ILE A 199 -29.96 -19.18 45.95
N SER A 200 -31.22 -19.05 46.35
CA SER A 200 -32.35 -18.60 45.55
C SER A 200 -32.16 -17.16 45.06
N THR A 201 -32.14 -16.98 43.74
CA THR A 201 -32.47 -15.69 43.09
C THR A 201 -33.16 -15.95 41.75
N GLN A 202 -34.45 -16.31 41.80
CA GLN A 202 -35.38 -16.03 40.71
C GLN A 202 -35.62 -14.51 40.66
N HIS A 203 -34.80 -13.77 39.90
CA HIS A 203 -35.08 -12.45 39.29
C HIS A 203 -33.79 -11.80 38.73
N LEU A 204 -32.98 -12.52 37.93
CA LEU A 204 -31.79 -11.95 37.28
C LEU A 204 -31.36 -12.74 36.02
N GLN A 205 -32.32 -13.25 35.24
CA GLN A 205 -32.06 -14.02 34.01
C GLN A 205 -32.62 -13.40 32.73
N ILE A 206 -32.93 -12.10 32.73
CA ILE A 206 -33.15 -11.33 31.52
C ILE A 206 -32.13 -10.18 31.60
N GLU A 207 -31.25 -10.06 30.60
CA GLU A 207 -30.13 -9.08 30.43
C GLU A 207 -28.68 -9.58 30.58
N LYS A 208 -28.38 -10.88 30.53
CA LYS A 208 -26.98 -11.35 30.38
C LYS A 208 -26.70 -12.22 29.14
N SER A 209 -27.57 -12.19 28.13
CA SER A 209 -27.48 -13.09 26.96
C SER A 209 -27.30 -12.39 25.60
N THR A 210 -26.66 -11.22 25.50
CA THR A 210 -26.35 -10.59 24.19
C THR A 210 -24.94 -10.00 24.02
N PHE A 211 -24.07 -9.99 25.03
CA PHE A 211 -22.81 -9.24 24.98
C PHE A 211 -21.52 -10.00 24.62
N ILE A 212 -21.59 -11.20 24.03
CA ILE A 212 -20.39 -11.89 23.55
C ILE A 212 -20.64 -12.47 22.15
N LYS A 213 -20.02 -11.86 21.12
CA LYS A 213 -19.61 -12.46 19.83
C LYS A 213 -19.20 -11.34 18.85
N ARG A 214 -18.00 -11.39 18.25
CA ARG A 214 -17.51 -10.64 17.04
C ARG A 214 -16.45 -9.53 17.20
N ASN A 215 -15.82 -9.35 18.36
CA ASN A 215 -14.67 -8.43 18.42
C ASN A 215 -13.38 -9.11 17.94
N TRP A 216 -12.61 -8.38 17.14
CA TRP A 216 -11.24 -8.72 16.79
C TRP A 216 -10.33 -8.48 17.99
N GLU A 217 -9.44 -9.41 18.26
CA GLU A 217 -8.31 -9.24 19.15
C GLU A 217 -7.07 -8.91 18.32
N ILE A 218 -6.40 -7.81 18.68
CA ILE A 218 -5.18 -7.32 18.02
C ILE A 218 -4.08 -7.26 19.07
N ARG A 219 -3.06 -8.09 18.92
CA ARG A 219 -1.89 -8.14 19.80
C ARG A 219 -0.66 -7.61 19.08
N GLY A 220 0.23 -7.01 19.86
CA GLY A 220 1.48 -6.48 19.34
C GLY A 220 2.33 -5.86 20.42
N TYR A 221 3.35 -5.12 19.99
CA TYR A 221 4.18 -4.32 20.89
C TYR A 221 4.47 -2.94 20.28
N GLN A 222 4.68 -1.96 21.16
CA GLN A 222 5.19 -0.65 20.80
C GLN A 222 6.67 -0.58 21.19
N ARG A 223 7.52 -0.18 20.24
CA ARG A 223 8.93 0.10 20.51
C ARG A 223 9.07 1.54 20.98
N ILE A 224 9.60 1.74 22.18
CA ILE A 224 9.84 3.07 22.75
C ILE A 224 11.29 3.51 22.51
N ALA A 225 11.60 4.77 22.83
CA ALA A 225 12.85 5.42 22.43
C ALA A 225 14.12 4.77 23.01
N ASP A 226 14.02 4.10 24.16
CA ASP A 226 15.14 3.37 24.78
C ASP A 226 15.38 1.98 24.16
N GLY A 227 14.59 1.59 23.17
CA GLY A 227 14.66 0.29 22.48
C GLY A 227 13.84 -0.82 23.15
N SER A 228 13.24 -0.58 24.31
CA SER A 228 12.37 -1.57 24.96
C SER A 228 11.02 -1.73 24.25
N HIS A 229 10.36 -2.86 24.51
CA HIS A 229 9.10 -3.24 23.90
C HIS A 229 7.97 -3.27 24.95
N VAL A 230 6.91 -2.50 24.70
CA VAL A 230 5.70 -2.49 25.54
C VAL A 230 4.63 -3.31 24.83
N PRO A 231 4.25 -4.50 25.33
CA PRO A 231 3.19 -5.30 24.72
C PRO A 231 1.82 -4.64 24.91
N PHE A 232 0.93 -4.86 23.95
CA PHE A 232 -0.47 -4.43 24.06
C PHE A 232 -1.43 -5.49 23.50
N CYS A 233 -2.68 -5.39 23.93
CA CYS A 233 -3.81 -6.12 23.40
C CYS A 233 -4.98 -5.13 23.23
N LEU A 234 -5.52 -5.06 22.02
CA LEU A 234 -6.65 -4.19 21.68
C LEU A 234 -7.82 -5.04 21.22
N PHE A 235 -9.03 -4.56 21.48
CA PHE A 235 -10.26 -5.13 20.94
C PHE A 235 -10.94 -4.13 20.03
N ALA A 236 -11.38 -4.56 18.87
CA ALA A 236 -12.08 -3.71 17.92
C ALA A 236 -13.23 -4.46 17.25
N GLU A 237 -14.35 -3.77 17.01
CA GLU A 237 -15.44 -4.32 16.21
C GLU A 237 -15.00 -4.49 14.74
N ASN A 238 -14.23 -3.52 14.22
CA ASN A 238 -13.79 -3.47 12.83
C ASN A 238 -12.26 -3.35 12.75
N VAL A 239 -11.66 -4.08 11.81
CA VAL A 239 -10.22 -4.00 11.48
C VAL A 239 -10.08 -3.65 10.00
N ALA A 240 -9.18 -2.73 9.68
CA ALA A 240 -8.84 -2.40 8.29
C ALA A 240 -7.34 -2.63 8.06
N LEU A 241 -7.01 -3.43 7.03
CA LEU A 241 -5.67 -3.76 6.58
C LEU A 241 -5.24 -2.74 5.52
N ALA A 242 -4.23 -1.94 5.84
CA ALA A 242 -3.64 -0.90 5.00
C ALA A 242 -2.11 -0.99 5.01
N THR A 243 -1.58 -2.22 4.97
CA THR A 243 -0.16 -2.52 5.16
C THR A 243 0.69 -2.24 3.91
N GLY A 244 0.09 -2.16 2.74
CA GLY A 244 0.84 -2.10 1.47
C GLY A 244 1.51 -3.44 1.16
N THR A 245 2.47 -3.42 0.24
CA THR A 245 3.09 -4.64 -0.34
C THR A 245 4.62 -4.63 -0.35
N LEU A 246 5.25 -3.59 0.20
CA LEU A 246 6.71 -3.39 0.18
C LEU A 246 7.42 -3.94 1.44
N ASP A 247 6.71 -4.69 2.29
CA ASP A 247 7.22 -5.14 3.59
C ASP A 247 8.17 -6.34 3.48
N SER A 248 7.94 -7.24 2.52
CA SER A 248 8.73 -8.48 2.36
C SER A 248 9.27 -8.58 0.94
N PRO A 249 10.56 -8.34 0.69
CA PRO A 249 11.18 -8.57 -0.61
C PRO A 249 10.96 -10.01 -1.11
N ALA A 250 10.84 -10.18 -2.42
CA ALA A 250 10.78 -11.51 -3.03
C ALA A 250 12.20 -12.08 -3.19
N HIS A 251 12.33 -13.39 -2.95
CA HIS A 251 13.59 -14.12 -3.03
C HIS A 251 13.63 -15.01 -4.28
N LEU A 252 14.84 -15.33 -4.74
CA LEU A 252 15.07 -16.27 -5.85
C LEU A 252 14.91 -17.72 -5.40
N ASP A 253 15.06 -17.99 -4.10
CA ASP A 253 15.04 -19.29 -3.44
C ASP A 253 16.15 -20.22 -3.98
N ILE A 254 17.37 -19.67 -4.04
CA ILE A 254 18.57 -20.37 -4.57
C ILE A 254 19.69 -20.47 -3.54
N GLU A 255 20.62 -21.40 -3.78
CA GLU A 255 21.79 -21.58 -2.93
C GLU A 255 22.66 -20.30 -2.88
N GLY A 256 23.03 -19.90 -1.66
CA GLY A 256 23.89 -18.75 -1.40
C GLY A 256 23.19 -17.38 -1.45
N GLU A 257 21.87 -17.33 -1.61
CA GLU A 257 21.13 -16.06 -1.60
C GLU A 257 21.21 -15.31 -0.25
N ASP A 258 21.44 -16.03 0.85
CA ASP A 258 21.56 -15.46 2.20
C ASP A 258 22.95 -14.86 2.50
N PHE A 259 23.88 -14.85 1.54
CA PHE A 259 25.20 -14.28 1.79
C PHE A 259 25.14 -12.75 2.00
N PRO A 260 26.01 -12.17 2.86
CA PRO A 260 25.95 -10.73 3.22
C PRO A 260 26.18 -9.74 2.07
N PHE A 261 26.62 -10.20 0.90
CA PHE A 261 26.81 -9.38 -0.29
C PHE A 261 25.61 -9.39 -1.24
N VAL A 262 24.57 -10.17 -0.92
CA VAL A 262 23.30 -10.22 -1.64
C VAL A 262 22.30 -9.33 -0.90
N PHE A 263 21.78 -8.33 -1.60
CA PHE A 263 20.82 -7.36 -1.08
C PHE A 263 19.47 -7.55 -1.77
N HIS A 264 18.38 -7.29 -1.06
CA HIS A 264 17.01 -7.45 -1.58
C HIS A 264 16.24 -6.13 -1.65
N SER A 265 16.92 -5.03 -1.33
CA SER A 265 16.30 -3.71 -1.27
C SER A 265 17.23 -2.58 -1.72
N MET A 266 16.63 -1.50 -2.23
CA MET A 266 17.37 -0.29 -2.59
C MET A 266 18.08 0.38 -1.40
N PRO A 267 17.48 0.47 -0.19
CA PRO A 267 18.17 1.03 0.98
C PRO A 267 19.44 0.28 1.37
N GLU A 268 19.42 -1.06 1.37
CA GLU A 268 20.62 -1.87 1.64
C GLU A 268 21.74 -1.59 0.62
N PHE A 269 21.37 -1.54 -0.66
CA PHE A 269 22.31 -1.23 -1.72
C PHE A 269 22.86 0.20 -1.63
N GLY A 270 21.99 1.18 -1.39
CA GLY A 270 22.37 2.58 -1.19
C GLY A 270 23.28 2.79 0.03
N ALA A 271 23.02 2.07 1.12
CA ALA A 271 23.87 2.08 2.31
C ALA A 271 25.26 1.48 2.02
N ALA A 272 25.33 0.37 1.25
CA ALA A 272 26.60 -0.23 0.85
C ALA A 272 27.46 0.72 0.01
N ILE A 273 26.85 1.45 -0.93
CA ILE A 273 27.53 2.50 -1.73
C ILE A 273 28.01 3.64 -0.82
N SER A 274 27.14 4.13 0.06
CA SER A 274 27.42 5.28 0.94
C SER A 274 28.55 4.98 1.94
N GLN A 275 28.62 3.74 2.43
CA GLN A 275 29.71 3.24 3.29
C GLN A 275 31.03 3.03 2.53
N GLY A 276 31.05 3.23 1.21
CA GLY A 276 32.25 3.09 0.40
C GLY A 276 32.65 1.65 0.08
N LYS A 277 31.78 0.65 0.33
CA LYS A 277 32.06 -0.77 0.06
C LYS A 277 32.30 -1.06 -1.44
N LEU A 278 31.85 -0.17 -2.32
CA LEU A 278 31.91 -0.30 -3.78
C LEU A 278 32.73 0.82 -4.44
N ARG A 279 33.70 1.42 -3.73
CA ARG A 279 34.58 2.47 -4.27
C ARG A 279 35.88 1.88 -4.85
N GLY A 280 36.38 2.50 -5.93
CA GLY A 280 37.65 2.13 -6.56
C GLY A 280 37.49 1.10 -7.68
N LYS A 281 38.56 0.39 -8.03
CA LYS A 281 38.51 -0.68 -9.05
C LYS A 281 37.85 -1.91 -8.42
N VAL A 282 36.56 -2.06 -8.68
CA VAL A 282 35.71 -3.11 -8.11
C VAL A 282 35.24 -4.09 -9.18
N ASP A 283 34.98 -5.34 -8.78
CA ASP A 283 34.24 -6.30 -9.61
C ASP A 283 32.79 -5.78 -9.82
N PRO A 284 32.09 -6.20 -10.88
CA PRO A 284 30.74 -5.68 -11.16
C PRO A 284 29.74 -6.00 -10.05
N VAL A 285 28.68 -5.19 -9.98
CA VAL A 285 27.48 -5.49 -9.20
C VAL A 285 26.48 -6.22 -10.10
N LEU A 286 25.95 -7.34 -9.60
CA LEU A 286 24.85 -8.04 -10.24
C LEU A 286 23.53 -7.38 -9.86
N ILE A 287 22.71 -7.03 -10.83
CA ILE A 287 21.34 -6.52 -10.60
C ILE A 287 20.36 -7.50 -11.24
N VAL A 288 19.44 -8.03 -10.44
CA VAL A 288 18.47 -9.04 -10.88
C VAL A 288 17.06 -8.46 -10.90
N GLY A 289 16.38 -8.52 -12.04
CA GLY A 289 15.01 -8.07 -12.22
C GLY A 289 14.84 -7.18 -13.45
N SER A 290 13.60 -7.04 -13.95
CA SER A 290 13.31 -6.19 -15.13
C SER A 290 12.25 -5.11 -14.84
N GLY A 291 12.07 -4.76 -13.57
CA GLY A 291 11.14 -3.75 -13.11
C GLY A 291 11.80 -2.37 -12.93
N LEU A 292 11.01 -1.39 -12.50
CA LEU A 292 11.48 -0.02 -12.29
C LEU A 292 12.53 0.06 -11.17
N THR A 293 12.33 -0.67 -10.07
CA THR A 293 13.31 -0.72 -8.96
C THR A 293 14.65 -1.30 -9.40
N ALA A 294 14.66 -2.30 -10.29
CA ALA A 294 15.91 -2.81 -10.88
C ALA A 294 16.58 -1.77 -11.79
N ALA A 295 15.81 -1.04 -12.59
CA ALA A 295 16.33 0.06 -13.41
C ALA A 295 16.89 1.22 -12.55
N ASP A 296 16.25 1.51 -11.44
CA ASP A 296 16.72 2.44 -10.43
C ASP A 296 18.08 1.99 -9.87
N ALA A 297 18.23 0.72 -9.48
CA ALA A 297 19.53 0.19 -9.05
C ALA A 297 20.61 0.31 -10.14
N VAL A 298 20.25 0.04 -11.41
CA VAL A 298 21.16 0.22 -12.56
C VAL A 298 21.63 1.67 -12.65
N LEU A 299 20.71 2.63 -12.58
CA LEU A 299 21.05 4.06 -12.62
C LEU A 299 21.91 4.48 -11.42
N CYS A 300 21.61 3.95 -10.23
CA CYS A 300 22.37 4.23 -9.02
C CYS A 300 23.82 3.74 -9.15
N ALA A 301 24.02 2.50 -9.59
CA ALA A 301 25.35 1.93 -9.82
C ALA A 301 26.11 2.71 -10.91
N TYR A 302 25.44 2.95 -12.05
CA TYR A 302 26.02 3.64 -13.19
C TYR A 302 26.47 5.07 -12.85
N ASN A 303 25.67 5.83 -12.10
CA ASN A 303 26.01 7.19 -11.68
C ASN A 303 27.15 7.24 -10.65
N ASN A 304 27.46 6.13 -9.99
CA ASN A 304 28.60 5.99 -9.08
C ASN A 304 29.82 5.33 -9.74
N ASN A 305 29.80 5.16 -11.07
CA ASN A 305 30.85 4.49 -11.85
C ASN A 305 31.13 3.04 -11.39
N ILE A 306 30.08 2.32 -10.99
CA ILE A 306 30.16 0.91 -10.60
C ILE A 306 29.75 0.05 -11.81
N PRO A 307 30.59 -0.89 -12.28
CA PRO A 307 30.24 -1.77 -13.38
C PRO A 307 29.02 -2.65 -13.06
N VAL A 308 28.13 -2.88 -14.04
CA VAL A 308 26.85 -3.57 -13.84
C VAL A 308 26.72 -4.80 -14.73
N ILE A 309 26.37 -5.93 -14.11
CA ILE A 309 25.79 -7.10 -14.79
C ILE A 309 24.29 -7.10 -14.51
N HIS A 310 23.46 -6.87 -15.53
CA HIS A 310 22.00 -6.78 -15.37
C HIS A 310 21.32 -8.04 -15.91
N VAL A 311 20.74 -8.85 -15.02
CA VAL A 311 20.13 -10.15 -15.33
C VAL A 311 18.62 -10.10 -15.18
N PHE A 312 17.91 -10.64 -16.16
CA PHE A 312 16.46 -10.75 -16.10
C PHE A 312 15.93 -11.90 -16.94
N ARG A 313 14.85 -12.52 -16.45
CA ARG A 313 14.24 -13.72 -17.08
C ARG A 313 13.50 -13.41 -18.38
N ARG A 314 13.06 -12.16 -18.57
CA ARG A 314 12.27 -11.76 -19.73
C ARG A 314 13.14 -11.47 -20.95
N ARG A 315 12.55 -11.58 -22.13
CA ARG A 315 13.15 -11.04 -23.37
C ARG A 315 13.07 -9.52 -23.37
N VAL A 316 14.08 -8.85 -23.94
CA VAL A 316 14.04 -7.39 -24.09
C VAL A 316 12.89 -6.94 -25.01
N THR A 317 12.49 -7.81 -25.95
CA THR A 317 11.37 -7.58 -26.87
C THR A 317 10.00 -7.88 -26.26
N ASP A 318 9.91 -8.34 -25.02
CA ASP A 318 8.65 -8.63 -24.34
C ASP A 318 7.77 -7.36 -24.22
N PRO A 319 6.50 -7.37 -24.69
CA PRO A 319 5.61 -6.22 -24.60
C PRO A 319 5.18 -5.87 -23.17
N SER A 320 5.29 -6.82 -22.23
CA SER A 320 4.93 -6.64 -20.82
C SER A 320 6.01 -5.92 -20.00
N LEU A 321 7.14 -5.56 -20.60
CA LEU A 321 8.15 -4.72 -19.94
C LEU A 321 7.62 -3.30 -19.74
N ILE A 322 7.70 -2.85 -18.49
CA ILE A 322 7.18 -1.56 -18.05
C ILE A 322 7.78 -0.37 -18.83
N PHE A 323 9.01 -0.48 -19.30
CA PHE A 323 9.72 0.57 -20.05
C PHE A 323 9.00 0.99 -21.34
N LYS A 324 8.26 0.06 -21.97
CA LYS A 324 7.48 0.34 -23.19
C LYS A 324 6.17 1.06 -22.91
N GLN A 325 5.68 0.98 -21.68
CA GLN A 325 4.42 1.59 -21.25
C GLN A 325 4.62 3.02 -20.72
N LEU A 326 5.88 3.43 -20.51
CA LEU A 326 6.24 4.76 -20.02
C LEU A 326 6.58 5.71 -21.18
N PRO A 327 5.94 6.89 -21.29
CA PRO A 327 6.31 7.89 -22.29
C PRO A 327 7.76 8.41 -22.15
N LYS A 328 8.55 8.33 -23.22
CA LYS A 328 9.97 8.71 -23.23
C LYS A 328 10.24 10.15 -22.76
N LYS A 329 9.34 11.09 -23.11
CA LYS A 329 9.47 12.50 -22.72
C LYS A 329 9.38 12.70 -21.20
N LEU A 330 8.56 11.90 -20.52
CA LEU A 330 8.33 12.01 -19.08
C LEU A 330 9.35 11.20 -18.27
N TYR A 331 9.82 10.09 -18.84
CA TYR A 331 10.66 9.09 -18.18
C TYR A 331 11.97 8.78 -18.95
N PRO A 332 12.77 9.81 -19.32
CA PRO A 332 13.97 9.62 -20.14
C PRO A 332 15.00 8.70 -19.49
N GLU A 333 15.09 8.68 -18.15
CA GLU A 333 16.03 7.86 -17.39
C GLU A 333 15.73 6.35 -17.53
N TYR A 334 14.45 5.96 -17.51
CA TYR A 334 14.06 4.56 -17.70
C TYR A 334 14.22 4.13 -19.15
N HIS A 335 14.02 5.05 -20.11
CA HIS A 335 14.34 4.80 -21.52
C HIS A 335 15.83 4.65 -21.77
N LYS A 336 16.68 5.36 -21.02
CA LYS A 336 18.14 5.16 -21.06
C LYS A 336 18.50 3.73 -20.61
N VAL A 337 17.95 3.26 -19.50
CA VAL A 337 18.17 1.87 -19.04
C VAL A 337 17.68 0.86 -20.08
N TYR A 338 16.47 1.04 -20.60
CA TYR A 338 15.92 0.15 -21.62
C TYR A 338 16.77 0.13 -22.90
N HIS A 339 17.29 1.29 -23.34
CA HIS A 339 18.20 1.36 -24.47
C HIS A 339 19.51 0.58 -24.22
N MET A 340 20.08 0.68 -23.01
CA MET A 340 21.24 -0.12 -22.62
C MET A 340 20.90 -1.62 -22.58
N MET A 341 19.73 -2.00 -22.06
CA MET A 341 19.25 -3.39 -22.09
C MET A 341 19.22 -3.96 -23.51
N CYS A 342 18.81 -3.17 -24.52
CA CYS A 342 18.76 -3.57 -25.92
C CYS A 342 20.14 -3.63 -26.60
N THR A 343 20.99 -2.64 -26.37
CA THR A 343 22.20 -2.40 -27.19
C THR A 343 23.47 -3.02 -26.60
N GLN A 344 23.50 -3.25 -25.30
CA GLN A 344 24.68 -3.74 -24.57
C GLN A 344 24.42 -5.13 -24.00
N SER A 345 23.79 -5.99 -24.82
CA SER A 345 23.59 -7.40 -24.47
C SER A 345 24.91 -8.15 -24.55
N TYR A 346 25.12 -9.06 -23.61
CA TYR A 346 26.30 -9.90 -23.59
C TYR A 346 26.45 -10.65 -24.92
N SER A 347 27.58 -10.46 -25.60
CA SER A 347 27.99 -11.24 -26.77
C SER A 347 29.18 -12.12 -26.42
N VAL A 348 29.16 -13.38 -26.88
CA VAL A 348 30.26 -14.33 -26.67
C VAL A 348 31.54 -13.86 -27.37
N ASP A 349 31.39 -13.08 -28.45
CA ASP A 349 32.52 -12.66 -29.30
C ASP A 349 33.33 -11.51 -28.68
N SER A 350 32.76 -10.74 -27.74
CA SER A 350 33.43 -9.55 -27.21
C SER A 350 34.28 -9.82 -25.97
N ASN A 351 34.04 -10.90 -25.20
CA ASN A 351 34.70 -11.33 -23.94
C ASN A 351 35.00 -10.26 -22.86
N LEU A 352 34.75 -8.99 -23.15
CA LEU A 352 34.95 -7.81 -22.32
C LEU A 352 33.57 -7.34 -21.88
N LEU A 353 33.37 -7.30 -20.57
CA LEU A 353 32.22 -6.64 -19.96
C LEU A 353 32.46 -5.13 -20.08
N SER A 354 31.52 -4.43 -20.71
CA SER A 354 31.43 -2.97 -20.60
C SER A 354 30.96 -2.55 -19.21
N ASP A 355 31.01 -1.26 -18.90
CA ASP A 355 30.51 -0.69 -17.63
C ASP A 355 29.06 -1.08 -17.33
N TYR A 356 28.28 -1.44 -18.35
CA TYR A 356 27.00 -2.12 -18.22
C TYR A 356 26.93 -3.27 -19.21
N THR A 357 26.42 -4.43 -18.78
CA THR A 357 26.14 -5.57 -19.67
C THR A 357 24.81 -6.22 -19.29
N SER A 358 23.90 -6.38 -20.26
CA SER A 358 22.62 -7.06 -20.04
C SER A 358 22.66 -8.55 -20.39
N PHE A 359 21.93 -9.34 -19.61
CA PHE A 359 21.73 -10.78 -19.76
C PHE A 359 20.21 -11.07 -19.78
N PRO A 360 19.53 -10.81 -20.92
CA PRO A 360 18.13 -11.18 -21.10
C PRO A 360 17.96 -12.70 -21.15
N GLU A 361 16.82 -13.22 -20.70
CA GLU A 361 16.55 -14.67 -20.66
C GLU A 361 17.58 -15.48 -19.87
N HIS A 362 18.16 -14.86 -18.85
CA HIS A 362 19.04 -15.52 -17.91
C HIS A 362 18.43 -15.49 -16.50
N HIS A 363 18.83 -16.45 -15.69
CA HIS A 363 18.55 -16.47 -14.26
C HIS A 363 19.82 -16.83 -13.47
N VAL A 364 19.83 -16.46 -12.19
CA VAL A 364 20.88 -16.86 -11.27
C VAL A 364 20.57 -18.26 -10.76
N LEU A 365 21.54 -19.16 -10.83
CA LEU A 365 21.46 -20.52 -10.31
C LEU A 365 21.90 -20.62 -8.86
N SER A 366 23.01 -19.96 -8.52
CA SER A 366 23.53 -19.90 -7.16
C SER A 366 24.54 -18.78 -7.00
N PHE A 367 24.76 -18.42 -5.74
CA PHE A 367 25.87 -17.61 -5.27
C PHE A 367 26.85 -18.47 -4.48
N THR A 368 28.14 -18.15 -4.58
CA THR A 368 29.20 -18.86 -3.86
C THR A 368 29.87 -17.96 -2.83
N SER A 369 30.47 -18.55 -1.80
CA SER A 369 31.10 -17.83 -0.70
C SER A 369 32.32 -16.99 -1.13
N ASP A 370 32.89 -17.27 -2.30
CA ASP A 370 33.97 -16.49 -2.92
C ASP A 370 33.46 -15.36 -3.82
N MET A 371 32.25 -14.87 -3.56
CA MET A 371 31.62 -13.71 -4.22
C MET A 371 31.43 -13.92 -5.73
N LYS A 372 31.03 -15.11 -6.15
CA LYS A 372 30.68 -15.38 -7.55
C LYS A 372 29.20 -15.70 -7.69
N CYS A 373 28.66 -15.42 -8.87
CA CYS A 373 27.35 -15.93 -9.28
C CYS A 373 27.50 -16.89 -10.45
N ILE A 374 26.63 -17.90 -10.48
CA ILE A 374 26.45 -18.78 -11.62
C ILE A 374 25.18 -18.35 -12.34
N LEU A 375 25.31 -17.84 -13.56
CA LEU A 375 24.19 -17.50 -14.42
C LEU A 375 23.90 -18.64 -15.38
N GLN A 376 22.62 -18.87 -15.67
CA GLN A 376 22.19 -19.81 -16.69
C GLN A 376 21.25 -19.15 -17.69
N SER A 377 21.55 -19.31 -18.97
CA SER A 377 20.67 -18.92 -20.08
C SER A 377 19.48 -19.87 -20.21
N LEU A 378 18.43 -19.45 -20.93
CA LEU A 378 17.33 -20.34 -21.30
C LEU A 378 17.80 -21.59 -22.08
N SER A 379 18.90 -21.49 -22.84
CA SER A 379 19.51 -22.62 -23.55
C SER A 379 20.31 -23.58 -22.64
N GLY A 380 20.38 -23.30 -21.34
CA GLY A 380 21.07 -24.12 -20.34
C GLY A 380 22.56 -23.81 -20.17
N LEU A 381 23.10 -22.86 -20.94
CA LEU A 381 24.52 -22.50 -20.90
C LEU A 381 24.83 -21.74 -19.60
N LYS A 382 25.83 -22.23 -18.86
CA LYS A 382 26.23 -21.68 -17.56
C LYS A 382 27.45 -20.79 -17.70
N LYS A 383 27.48 -19.67 -16.95
CA LYS A 383 28.62 -18.76 -16.85
C LYS A 383 28.83 -18.34 -15.41
N ILE A 384 30.09 -18.13 -15.05
CA ILE A 384 30.50 -17.74 -13.70
C ILE A 384 31.05 -16.32 -13.78
N PHE A 385 30.55 -15.44 -12.92
CA PHE A 385 31.02 -14.06 -12.80
C PHE A 385 31.43 -13.77 -11.37
N LYS A 386 32.55 -13.08 -11.19
CA LYS A 386 32.97 -12.52 -9.90
C LYS A 386 32.26 -11.19 -9.68
N LEU A 387 31.82 -10.95 -8.46
CA LEU A 387 30.97 -9.82 -8.09
C LEU A 387 31.53 -9.07 -6.89
N SER A 388 31.19 -7.79 -6.78
CA SER A 388 31.34 -7.03 -5.53
C SER A 388 30.08 -7.06 -4.66
N ALA A 389 28.91 -7.21 -5.29
CA ALA A 389 27.62 -7.39 -4.63
C ALA A 389 26.59 -7.94 -5.63
N ALA A 390 25.49 -8.47 -5.11
CA ALA A 390 24.29 -8.79 -5.87
C ALA A 390 23.09 -8.04 -5.30
N VAL A 391 22.19 -7.55 -6.15
CA VAL A 391 20.99 -6.82 -5.77
C VAL A 391 19.79 -7.47 -6.45
N VAL A 392 18.98 -8.18 -5.67
CA VAL A 392 17.83 -8.95 -6.14
C VAL A 392 16.57 -8.09 -5.98
N LEU A 393 16.05 -7.57 -7.09
CA LEU A 393 14.94 -6.61 -7.14
C LEU A 393 13.82 -7.15 -8.03
N ILE A 394 13.26 -8.29 -7.63
CA ILE A 394 12.26 -9.05 -8.39
C ILE A 394 10.82 -8.84 -7.91
N GLY A 395 10.60 -7.91 -7.00
CA GLY A 395 9.29 -7.59 -6.43
C GLY A 395 9.27 -7.76 -4.92
N SER A 396 8.09 -7.65 -4.34
CA SER A 396 7.83 -7.80 -2.91
C SER A 396 6.40 -8.26 -2.67
N HIS A 397 6.18 -8.75 -1.45
CA HIS A 397 4.94 -9.30 -0.96
C HIS A 397 4.46 -8.52 0.27
N PRO A 398 3.14 -8.44 0.49
CA PRO A 398 2.62 -7.92 1.74
C PRO A 398 3.02 -8.83 2.91
N ASN A 399 3.42 -8.24 4.04
CA ASN A 399 3.69 -9.02 5.25
C ASN A 399 2.42 -9.11 6.10
N LEU A 400 1.74 -10.24 6.00
CA LEU A 400 0.52 -10.56 6.74
C LEU A 400 0.74 -11.65 7.79
N SER A 401 1.98 -11.84 8.26
CA SER A 401 2.35 -12.89 9.24
C SER A 401 1.57 -12.85 10.56
N PHE A 402 0.94 -11.71 10.88
CA PHE A 402 0.05 -11.56 12.04
C PHE A 402 -1.36 -12.16 11.83
N LEU A 403 -1.70 -12.61 10.63
CA LEU A 403 -2.93 -13.34 10.31
C LEU A 403 -2.65 -14.84 10.22
N LYS A 404 -3.68 -15.65 10.52
CA LYS A 404 -3.63 -17.10 10.29
C LYS A 404 -3.26 -17.38 8.83
N GLU A 405 -2.28 -18.26 8.62
CA GLU A 405 -1.80 -18.67 7.28
C GLU A 405 -1.46 -17.46 6.39
N GLN A 406 -0.91 -16.40 6.98
CA GLN A 406 -0.59 -15.12 6.29
C GLN A 406 -1.79 -14.50 5.54
N GLY A 407 -3.01 -14.83 5.95
CA GLY A 407 -4.23 -14.34 5.31
C GLY A 407 -4.49 -14.91 3.91
N CYS A 408 -3.82 -15.99 3.47
CA CYS A 408 -4.04 -16.59 2.13
C CYS A 408 -5.51 -16.85 1.84
N TYR A 409 -6.26 -17.28 2.85
CA TYR A 409 -7.69 -17.54 2.76
C TYR A 409 -8.52 -16.32 2.30
N LEU A 410 -8.03 -15.09 2.51
CA LEU A 410 -8.69 -13.84 2.12
C LEU A 410 -8.59 -13.53 0.61
N GLY A 411 -7.65 -14.13 -0.11
CA GLY A 411 -7.44 -13.87 -1.54
C GLY A 411 -8.46 -14.59 -2.42
N HIS A 412 -8.59 -14.20 -3.68
CA HIS A 412 -9.46 -14.90 -4.64
C HIS A 412 -9.13 -16.40 -4.75
N ASN A 413 -7.84 -16.75 -4.66
CA ASN A 413 -7.36 -18.12 -4.58
C ASN A 413 -6.74 -18.39 -3.19
N SER A 414 -7.44 -19.15 -2.35
CA SER A 414 -7.02 -19.47 -0.98
C SER A 414 -5.77 -20.35 -0.88
N SER A 415 -5.38 -21.02 -1.97
CA SER A 415 -4.18 -21.87 -2.03
C SER A 415 -2.90 -21.11 -2.37
N GLN A 416 -3.02 -19.81 -2.70
CA GLN A 416 -1.90 -18.98 -3.12
C GLN A 416 -1.66 -17.84 -2.12
N PRO A 417 -0.40 -17.39 -1.95
CA PRO A 417 -0.10 -16.19 -1.17
C PRO A 417 -0.84 -14.94 -1.69
N ILE A 418 -1.12 -14.00 -0.79
CA ILE A 418 -1.69 -12.70 -1.16
C ILE A 418 -0.66 -11.89 -1.94
N THR A 419 -1.08 -11.35 -3.09
CA THR A 419 -0.24 -10.50 -3.96
C THR A 419 -1.09 -9.42 -4.61
N CYS A 420 -0.56 -8.22 -4.82
CA CYS A 420 -1.35 -7.11 -5.38
C CYS A 420 -1.75 -7.25 -6.85
N LYS A 421 -1.22 -8.24 -7.57
CA LYS A 421 -1.47 -8.43 -9.01
C LYS A 421 -2.15 -9.75 -9.33
N SER A 422 -1.66 -10.85 -8.76
CA SER A 422 -2.13 -12.21 -9.10
C SER A 422 -3.19 -12.76 -8.16
N ASN A 423 -3.19 -12.34 -6.90
CA ASN A 423 -4.11 -12.86 -5.89
C ASN A 423 -4.36 -11.79 -4.81
N PRO A 424 -5.02 -10.66 -5.16
CA PRO A 424 -5.36 -9.64 -4.17
C PRO A 424 -6.40 -10.17 -3.19
N VAL A 425 -6.53 -9.49 -2.05
CA VAL A 425 -7.59 -9.73 -1.07
C VAL A 425 -8.94 -9.49 -1.73
N GLU A 426 -9.83 -10.46 -1.62
CA GLU A 426 -11.17 -10.41 -2.18
C GLU A 426 -12.08 -9.57 -1.27
N ILE A 427 -12.57 -8.47 -1.83
CA ILE A 427 -13.43 -7.50 -1.14
C ILE A 427 -14.74 -7.29 -1.88
N ASP A 428 -15.76 -6.83 -1.15
CA ASP A 428 -16.92 -6.19 -1.74
C ASP A 428 -16.51 -4.86 -2.39
N ALA A 429 -16.87 -4.69 -3.66
CA ALA A 429 -16.37 -3.63 -4.53
C ALA A 429 -16.78 -2.20 -4.08
N TYR A 430 -17.84 -2.08 -3.28
CA TYR A 430 -18.42 -0.80 -2.86
C TYR A 430 -18.15 -0.47 -1.38
N THR A 431 -17.94 -1.48 -0.54
CA THR A 431 -17.70 -1.33 0.90
C THR A 431 -16.26 -1.59 1.33
N TYR A 432 -15.47 -2.27 0.49
CA TYR A 432 -14.10 -2.73 0.77
C TYR A 432 -13.99 -3.69 1.96
N GLU A 433 -15.11 -4.27 2.39
CA GLU A 433 -15.12 -5.34 3.37
C GLU A 433 -14.66 -6.64 2.72
N CYS A 434 -13.80 -7.40 3.40
CA CYS A 434 -13.34 -8.70 2.96
C CYS A 434 -14.55 -9.65 2.83
N VAL A 435 -14.76 -10.23 1.65
CA VAL A 435 -15.91 -11.12 1.38
C VAL A 435 -15.95 -12.31 2.33
N LYS A 436 -14.78 -12.78 2.73
CA LYS A 436 -14.60 -13.99 3.56
C LYS A 436 -14.56 -13.69 5.06
N GLU A 437 -14.50 -12.42 5.47
CA GLU A 437 -14.39 -12.03 6.87
C GLU A 437 -15.15 -10.74 7.19
N ALA A 438 -16.31 -10.87 7.82
CA ALA A 438 -17.10 -9.72 8.26
C ALA A 438 -16.34 -8.80 9.23
N ASN A 439 -16.52 -7.50 9.09
CA ASN A 439 -15.83 -6.45 9.85
C ASN A 439 -14.30 -6.44 9.66
N LEU A 440 -13.75 -7.17 8.69
CA LEU A 440 -12.39 -6.99 8.21
C LEU A 440 -12.45 -6.25 6.88
N PHE A 441 -11.66 -5.20 6.74
CA PHE A 441 -11.56 -4.41 5.51
C PHE A 441 -10.13 -4.50 4.98
N ALA A 442 -9.95 -4.36 3.67
CA ALA A 442 -8.63 -4.30 3.05
C ALA A 442 -8.56 -3.14 2.04
N LEU A 443 -7.41 -2.48 1.95
CA LEU A 443 -7.26 -1.21 1.24
C LEU A 443 -5.92 -1.12 0.50
N GLY A 444 -5.88 -0.28 -0.53
CA GLY A 444 -4.64 0.03 -1.26
C GLY A 444 -4.10 -1.18 -2.02
N PRO A 445 -2.77 -1.40 -2.05
CA PRO A 445 -2.19 -2.48 -2.86
C PRO A 445 -2.69 -3.88 -2.51
N LEU A 446 -3.20 -4.12 -1.29
CA LEU A 446 -3.78 -5.42 -0.92
C LEU A 446 -4.98 -5.82 -1.78
N VAL A 447 -5.72 -4.84 -2.30
CA VAL A 447 -6.93 -5.05 -3.11
C VAL A 447 -6.71 -4.62 -4.58
N GLY A 448 -5.46 -4.55 -5.02
CA GLY A 448 -5.09 -4.18 -6.39
C GLY A 448 -4.89 -2.67 -6.65
N ASP A 449 -5.24 -1.79 -5.69
CA ASP A 449 -5.05 -0.34 -5.83
C ASP A 449 -3.61 0.09 -5.52
N ASN A 450 -2.76 -0.03 -6.54
CA ASN A 450 -1.31 0.18 -6.40
C ASN A 450 -0.88 1.65 -6.43
N PHE A 451 -1.72 2.56 -6.95
CA PHE A 451 -1.40 3.99 -7.04
C PHE A 451 -2.11 4.80 -5.95
N VAL A 452 -1.45 5.86 -5.46
CA VAL A 452 -2.02 6.73 -4.42
C VAL A 452 -3.32 7.40 -4.86
N ARG A 453 -3.47 7.67 -6.15
CA ARG A 453 -4.70 8.20 -6.75
C ARG A 453 -5.93 7.34 -6.42
N PHE A 454 -5.79 6.01 -6.55
CA PHE A 454 -6.90 5.05 -6.43
C PHE A 454 -7.17 4.58 -5.01
N LEU A 455 -6.15 4.42 -4.17
CA LEU A 455 -6.34 3.90 -2.80
C LEU A 455 -7.26 4.76 -1.93
N LYS A 456 -7.51 6.01 -2.33
CA LYS A 456 -8.45 6.94 -1.69
C LYS A 456 -9.90 6.45 -1.80
N GLY A 457 -10.26 5.73 -2.86
CA GLY A 457 -11.60 5.17 -3.02
C GLY A 457 -11.93 4.11 -1.97
N GLY A 458 -10.95 3.30 -1.58
CA GLY A 458 -11.14 2.36 -0.47
C GLY A 458 -11.47 3.06 0.85
N ALA A 459 -10.87 4.21 1.12
CA ALA A 459 -11.23 5.00 2.30
C ALA A 459 -12.69 5.47 2.25
N LEU A 460 -13.17 5.86 1.06
CA LEU A 460 -14.57 6.26 0.84
C LEU A 460 -15.52 5.08 1.07
N GLY A 461 -15.25 3.93 0.45
CA GLY A 461 -16.08 2.72 0.58
C GLY A 461 -16.22 2.24 2.03
N VAL A 462 -15.09 2.14 2.75
CA VAL A 462 -15.10 1.76 4.17
C VAL A 462 -15.88 2.78 5.01
N THR A 463 -15.69 4.08 4.76
CA THR A 463 -16.39 5.12 5.52
C THR A 463 -17.90 5.08 5.27
N CYS A 464 -18.34 4.92 4.01
CA CYS A 464 -19.75 4.77 3.64
C CYS A 464 -20.38 3.55 4.34
N CYS A 465 -19.69 2.40 4.30
CA CYS A 465 -20.13 1.18 4.97
C CYS A 465 -20.32 1.39 6.49
N LEU A 466 -19.32 1.95 7.16
CA LEU A 466 -19.37 2.18 8.61
C LEU A 466 -20.41 3.24 9.01
N ALA A 467 -20.54 4.32 8.23
CA ALA A 467 -21.56 5.35 8.45
C ALA A 467 -22.98 4.77 8.33
N THR A 468 -23.21 3.93 7.32
CA THR A 468 -24.48 3.22 7.12
C THR A 468 -24.80 2.29 8.29
N ARG A 469 -23.80 1.55 8.79
CA ARG A 469 -23.96 0.68 9.98
C ARG A 469 -24.32 1.48 11.23
N GLN A 470 -23.69 2.63 11.46
CA GLN A 470 -24.02 3.50 12.60
C GLN A 470 -25.46 4.02 12.51
N LYS A 471 -25.88 4.53 11.35
CA LYS A 471 -27.27 4.99 11.13
C LYS A 471 -28.29 3.88 11.44
N LYS A 472 -28.05 2.66 10.97
CA LYS A 472 -28.91 1.50 11.26
C LYS A 472 -28.95 1.19 12.77
N LYS A 473 -27.81 1.20 13.46
CA LYS A 473 -27.77 0.97 14.92
C LYS A 473 -28.58 2.02 15.69
N HIS A 474 -28.48 3.31 15.33
CA HIS A 474 -29.26 4.36 15.98
C HIS A 474 -30.77 4.19 15.77
N LEU A 475 -31.21 3.83 14.56
CA LEU A 475 -32.63 3.56 14.27
C LEU A 475 -33.21 2.40 15.09
N PHE A 476 -32.41 1.36 15.38
CA PHE A 476 -32.85 0.24 16.23
C PHE A 476 -32.95 0.63 17.71
N VAL A 477 -32.04 1.48 18.22
CA VAL A 477 -32.08 1.97 19.60
C VAL A 477 -33.28 2.89 19.82
N GLU A 478 -33.59 3.78 18.87
CA GLU A 478 -34.76 4.66 18.97
C GLU A 478 -36.10 3.91 18.93
N ARG A 479 -36.22 2.83 18.14
CA ARG A 479 -37.43 1.99 18.10
C ARG A 479 -37.61 1.11 19.35
N GLY A 480 -36.54 0.80 20.06
CA GLY A 480 -36.58 -0.03 21.29
C GLY A 480 -36.84 0.74 22.58
N GLY A 481 -36.82 2.08 22.55
CA GLY A 481 -37.04 2.94 23.72
C GLY A 481 -38.46 3.47 23.87
N GLY A 482 -39.39 3.03 23.02
CA GLY A 482 -40.74 3.57 22.91
C GLY A 482 -41.85 2.57 23.25
N ASP A 483 -41.72 1.81 24.34
CA ASP A 483 -42.84 1.10 24.96
C ASP A 483 -42.62 1.04 26.48
N GLY A 484 -43.18 2.02 27.18
CA GLY A 484 -43.02 2.16 28.63
C GLY A 484 -43.79 3.34 29.20
N ILE A 485 -45.07 3.49 28.82
CA ILE A 485 -46.04 4.24 29.61
C ILE A 485 -47.25 3.31 29.81
N ALA A 486 -47.34 2.76 31.01
CA ALA A 486 -48.58 2.25 31.59
C ALA A 486 -49.08 3.29 32.61
#